data_AF-B7G4W4-F1
#
_entry.id   AF-B7G4W4-F1
#
_cell.length_a   1.000
_cell.length_b   1.000
_cell.length_c   1.000
_cell.angle_alpha   90.00
_cell.angle_beta   90.00
_cell.angle_gamma   90.00
#
_symmetry.space_group_name_H-M   'P 1'
#
loop_
_entity.id
_entity.type
_entity.pdbx_description
1 polymer ?
#
loop_
_entity_poly.entity_id
_entity_poly.type
_entity_poly.pdbx_seq_one_letter_code
_entity_poly.pdbx_strand_id
1 'polypeptide(L)'
;MPFKELRHYDVDDVAIWLGCIGLGTKAEAFREHAVDGDMLLTLTTEDLTGDLDMSNLQARKVLTSIESTKEIIEAHSLADVNDTAYYNKIISDLEAENASLKAKLNPHQVQPAPIAQATPVQAAPVSAPPQPKPRQPTVLGGAGTGAARGAVRGAIAGAILPGMKARDGAKAGAAVGAYSGGVRAAKGRRFG
;
A
#
# COMPACT_ATOMS: atom_id res chain seq x y z
N MET A 1 18.49 -2.33 -0.38
CA MET A 1 18.26 -3.79 -0.36
C MET A 1 17.39 -4.10 0.83
N PRO A 2 16.23 -4.75 0.67
CA PRO A 2 15.57 -5.40 1.81
C PRO A 2 16.57 -6.36 2.48
N PHE A 3 16.52 -6.51 3.80
CA PHE A 3 17.43 -7.37 4.59
C PHE A 3 17.14 -8.86 4.34
N LYS A 4 17.37 -9.28 3.11
CA LYS A 4 17.22 -10.66 2.66
C LYS A 4 18.48 -11.43 3.06
N GLU A 5 18.31 -12.68 3.48
CA GLU A 5 19.47 -13.56 3.72
C GLU A 5 20.24 -13.78 2.43
N LEU A 6 21.58 -13.86 2.52
CA LEU A 6 22.45 -14.06 1.34
C LEU A 6 22.02 -15.25 0.49
N ARG A 7 21.63 -16.36 1.13
CA ARG A 7 21.20 -17.59 0.44
C ARG A 7 20.03 -17.36 -0.51
N HIS A 8 19.17 -16.39 -0.21
CA HIS A 8 18.00 -16.12 -1.01
C HIS A 8 18.29 -15.17 -2.17
N TYR A 9 19.48 -14.54 -2.24
CA TYR A 9 19.80 -13.56 -3.28
C TYR A 9 19.61 -14.18 -4.67
N ASP A 10 18.94 -13.43 -5.55
CA ASP A 10 19.00 -13.76 -6.97
C ASP A 10 20.28 -13.17 -7.61
N VAL A 11 20.47 -13.41 -8.91
CA VAL A 11 21.65 -12.95 -9.64
C VAL A 11 21.78 -11.42 -9.63
N ASP A 12 20.65 -10.70 -9.67
CA ASP A 12 20.63 -9.24 -9.61
C ASP A 12 21.03 -8.73 -8.22
N ASP A 13 20.53 -9.39 -7.17
CA ASP A 13 20.88 -9.10 -5.79
C ASP A 13 22.39 -9.26 -5.57
N VAL A 14 22.99 -10.35 -6.09
CA VAL A 14 24.45 -10.60 -6.04
C VAL A 14 25.23 -9.50 -6.75
N ALA A 15 24.78 -9.08 -7.94
CA ALA A 15 25.43 -8.00 -8.68
C ALA A 15 25.41 -6.65 -7.93
N ILE A 16 24.28 -6.32 -7.29
CA ILE A 16 24.19 -5.10 -6.47
C ILE A 16 25.09 -5.22 -5.23
N TRP A 17 25.11 -6.39 -4.59
CA TRP A 17 25.98 -6.65 -3.43
C TRP A 17 27.46 -6.53 -3.79
N LEU A 18 27.89 -7.04 -4.94
CA LEU A 18 29.25 -6.81 -5.47
C LEU A 18 29.55 -5.32 -5.63
N GLY A 19 28.58 -4.52 -6.07
CA GLY A 19 28.67 -3.06 -6.10
C GLY A 19 28.93 -2.45 -4.73
N CYS A 20 28.20 -2.88 -3.70
CA CYS A 20 28.35 -2.40 -2.32
C CYS A 20 29.75 -2.67 -1.75
N ILE A 21 30.37 -3.81 -2.11
CA ILE A 21 31.74 -4.12 -1.67
C ILE A 21 32.80 -3.52 -2.61
N GLY A 22 32.42 -2.73 -3.61
CA GLY A 22 33.35 -2.08 -4.56
C GLY A 22 33.95 -3.03 -5.60
N LEU A 23 33.28 -4.15 -5.89
CA LEU A 23 33.62 -5.10 -6.94
C LEU A 23 32.56 -5.13 -8.05
N GLY A 24 31.80 -4.04 -8.22
CA GLY A 24 30.73 -3.95 -9.22
C GLY A 24 31.21 -4.16 -10.67
N THR A 25 32.49 -3.94 -10.97
CA THR A 25 33.06 -4.24 -12.31
C THR A 25 33.10 -5.74 -12.63
N LYS A 26 32.99 -6.61 -11.61
CA LYS A 26 32.90 -8.06 -11.78
C LYS A 26 31.45 -8.57 -11.82
N ALA A 27 30.46 -7.68 -11.70
CA ALA A 27 29.06 -8.07 -11.68
C ALA A 27 28.59 -8.76 -12.98
N GLU A 28 29.12 -8.39 -14.15
CA GLU A 28 28.79 -9.08 -15.40
C GLU A 28 29.29 -10.52 -15.41
N ALA A 29 30.52 -10.79 -14.94
CA ALA A 29 31.03 -12.15 -14.86
C ALA A 29 30.15 -13.04 -13.98
N PHE A 30 29.69 -12.52 -12.84
CA PHE A 30 28.75 -13.25 -11.96
C PHE A 30 27.37 -13.46 -12.62
N ARG A 31 26.89 -12.50 -13.42
CA ARG A 31 25.65 -12.64 -14.18
C ARG A 31 25.75 -13.69 -15.27
N GLU A 32 26.85 -13.68 -16.02
CA GLU A 32 27.11 -14.65 -17.10
C GLU A 32 27.17 -16.08 -16.59
N HIS A 33 27.74 -16.28 -15.40
CA HIS A 33 27.81 -17.57 -14.73
C HIS A 33 26.56 -17.89 -13.89
N ALA A 34 25.52 -17.03 -13.95
CA ALA A 34 24.28 -17.17 -13.19
C ALA A 34 24.49 -17.40 -11.69
N VAL A 35 25.49 -16.73 -11.10
CA VAL A 35 25.82 -16.86 -9.69
C VAL A 35 24.72 -16.19 -8.86
N ASP A 36 23.90 -17.02 -8.22
CA ASP A 36 22.90 -16.61 -7.25
C ASP A 36 23.44 -16.72 -5.81
N GLY A 37 22.58 -16.46 -4.83
CA GLY A 37 22.93 -16.47 -3.41
C GLY A 37 23.37 -17.82 -2.87
N ASP A 38 22.79 -18.93 -3.34
CA ASP A 38 23.18 -20.27 -2.89
C ASP A 38 24.54 -20.63 -3.49
N MET A 39 24.75 -20.35 -4.77
CA MET A 39 26.03 -20.57 -5.45
C MET A 39 27.14 -19.70 -4.84
N LEU A 40 26.88 -18.42 -4.58
CA LEU A 40 27.81 -17.48 -3.96
C LEU A 40 28.39 -18.01 -2.64
N LEU A 41 27.58 -18.71 -1.84
CA LEU A 41 27.99 -19.28 -0.56
C LEU A 41 28.87 -20.53 -0.69
N THR A 42 28.89 -21.16 -1.86
CA THR A 42 29.67 -22.36 -2.16
C THR A 42 30.96 -22.08 -2.93
N LEU A 43 31.11 -20.87 -3.49
CA LEU A 43 32.27 -20.50 -4.29
C LEU A 43 33.57 -20.60 -3.50
N THR A 44 34.55 -21.26 -4.10
CA THR A 44 35.91 -21.39 -3.58
C THR A 44 36.83 -20.31 -4.17
N THR A 45 38.07 -20.25 -3.68
CA THR A 45 39.05 -19.30 -4.24
C THR A 45 39.41 -19.70 -5.68
N GLU A 46 39.43 -20.99 -5.96
CA GLU A 46 39.68 -21.57 -7.28
C GLU A 46 38.58 -21.17 -8.27
N ASP A 47 37.31 -21.26 -7.89
CA ASP A 47 36.19 -20.87 -8.76
C ASP A 47 36.23 -19.36 -9.06
N LEU A 48 36.51 -18.53 -8.04
CA LEU A 48 36.59 -17.08 -8.19
C LEU A 48 37.74 -16.65 -9.10
N THR A 49 38.88 -17.33 -9.03
CA THR A 49 40.08 -16.97 -9.80
C THR A 49 40.12 -17.62 -11.18
N GLY A 50 39.59 -18.84 -11.32
CA GLY A 50 39.56 -19.62 -12.55
C GLY A 50 38.43 -19.21 -13.49
N ASP A 51 37.19 -19.20 -13.00
CA ASP A 51 36.00 -19.02 -13.84
C ASP A 51 35.54 -17.56 -13.89
N LEU A 52 35.71 -16.83 -12.79
CA LEU A 52 35.26 -15.42 -12.66
C LEU A 52 36.37 -14.39 -12.88
N ASP A 53 37.56 -14.83 -13.29
CA ASP A 53 38.73 -14.01 -13.63
C ASP A 53 39.10 -12.98 -12.54
N MET A 54 38.93 -13.36 -11.27
CA MET A 54 39.26 -12.47 -10.15
C MET A 54 40.73 -12.64 -9.75
N SER A 55 41.36 -11.56 -9.29
CA SER A 55 42.65 -11.70 -8.63
C SER A 55 42.48 -12.36 -7.25
N ASN A 56 43.54 -12.98 -6.73
CA ASN A 56 43.53 -13.55 -5.36
C ASN A 56 43.09 -12.54 -4.29
N LEU A 57 43.45 -11.26 -4.43
CA LEU A 57 43.02 -10.21 -3.50
C LEU A 57 41.51 -9.93 -3.59
N GLN A 58 40.96 -9.93 -4.80
CA GLN A 58 39.52 -9.75 -5.02
C GLN A 58 38.74 -10.96 -4.51
N ALA A 59 39.21 -12.18 -4.76
CA ALA A 59 38.60 -13.41 -4.25
C ALA A 59 38.55 -13.42 -2.72
N ARG A 60 39.68 -13.11 -2.06
CA ARG A 60 39.71 -12.96 -0.59
C ARG A 60 38.73 -11.91 -0.08
N LYS A 61 38.62 -10.78 -0.77
CA LYS A 61 37.66 -9.73 -0.41
C LYS A 61 36.22 -10.21 -0.51
N VAL A 62 35.86 -10.98 -1.54
CA VAL A 62 34.52 -11.59 -1.67
C VAL A 62 34.22 -12.49 -0.48
N LEU A 63 35.11 -13.46 -0.20
CA LEU A 63 34.92 -14.43 0.89
C LEU A 63 34.78 -13.72 2.25
N THR A 64 35.70 -12.82 2.59
CA THR A 64 35.60 -12.03 3.83
C THR A 64 34.33 -11.19 3.90
N SER A 65 33.89 -10.62 2.78
CA SER A 65 32.66 -9.82 2.75
C SER A 65 31.40 -10.67 2.91
N ILE A 66 31.41 -11.95 2.47
CA ILE A 66 30.33 -12.90 2.71
C ILE A 66 30.19 -13.13 4.21
N GLU A 67 31.29 -13.41 4.92
CA GLU A 67 31.28 -13.57 6.38
C GLU A 67 30.76 -12.31 7.08
N SER A 68 31.29 -11.12 6.75
CA SER A 68 30.81 -9.87 7.35
C SER A 68 29.32 -9.60 7.07
N THR A 69 28.83 -9.95 5.88
CA THR A 69 27.41 -9.77 5.55
C THR A 69 26.52 -10.72 6.37
N LYS A 70 26.96 -11.97 6.61
CA LYS A 70 26.26 -12.91 7.50
C LYS A 70 26.14 -12.36 8.92
N GLU A 71 27.23 -11.84 9.48
CA GLU A 71 27.24 -11.25 10.82
C GLU A 71 26.25 -10.08 10.94
N ILE A 72 26.16 -9.22 9.91
CA ILE A 72 25.21 -8.10 9.90
C ILE A 72 23.76 -8.60 9.86
N ILE A 73 23.47 -9.61 9.04
CA ILE A 73 22.13 -10.20 8.92
C ILE A 73 21.72 -10.86 10.24
N GLU A 74 22.61 -11.63 10.86
CA GLU A 74 22.36 -12.26 12.16
C GLU A 74 22.14 -11.23 13.27
N ALA A 75 22.97 -10.18 13.33
CA ALA A 75 22.81 -9.10 14.29
C ALA A 75 21.47 -8.36 14.09
N HIS A 76 21.02 -8.20 12.85
CA HIS A 76 19.73 -7.58 12.57
C HIS A 76 18.56 -8.48 13.01
N SER A 77 18.66 -9.80 12.79
CA SER A 77 17.64 -10.76 13.26
C SER A 77 17.47 -10.74 14.78
N LEU A 78 18.54 -10.51 15.54
CA LEU A 78 18.46 -10.42 17.02
C LEU A 78 17.82 -9.12 17.50
N ALA A 79 17.96 -8.03 16.75
CA ALA A 79 17.32 -6.75 17.07
C ALA A 79 15.78 -6.82 16.95
N ASP A 80 15.26 -7.59 15.99
CA ASP A 80 13.83 -7.72 15.72
C ASP A 80 13.08 -8.52 16.81
N VAL A 81 13.77 -9.49 17.45
CA VAL A 81 13.22 -10.27 18.56
C VAL A 81 12.98 -9.41 19.80
N ASN A 82 13.84 -8.41 20.04
CA ASN A 82 13.73 -7.53 21.20
C ASN A 82 12.54 -6.56 21.06
N ASP A 83 12.26 -6.14 19.83
CA ASP A 83 11.11 -5.32 19.48
C ASP A 83 9.79 -6.12 19.56
N THR A 84 9.80 -7.39 19.16
CA THR A 84 8.59 -8.24 19.19
C THR A 84 8.03 -8.40 20.61
N ALA A 85 8.90 -8.61 21.61
CA ALA A 85 8.46 -8.70 23.02
C ALA A 85 7.89 -7.37 23.55
N TYR A 86 8.46 -6.24 23.14
CA TYR A 86 8.01 -4.90 23.51
C TYR A 86 6.64 -4.58 22.91
N TYR A 87 6.45 -4.83 21.61
CA TYR A 87 5.15 -4.60 20.96
C TYR A 87 4.07 -5.54 21.48
N ASN A 88 4.39 -6.81 21.76
CA ASN A 88 3.43 -7.75 22.36
C ASN A 88 2.94 -7.29 23.74
N LYS A 89 3.84 -6.71 24.54
CA LYS A 89 3.46 -6.10 25.82
C LYS A 89 2.52 -4.90 25.62
N ILE A 90 2.83 -4.01 24.69
CA ILE A 90 1.98 -2.84 24.38
C ILE A 90 0.59 -3.27 23.90
N ILE A 91 0.52 -4.28 23.02
CA ILE A 91 -0.75 -4.82 22.51
C ILE A 91 -1.58 -5.36 23.67
N SER A 92 -0.98 -6.16 24.55
CA SER A 92 -1.66 -6.70 25.74
C SER A 92 -2.20 -5.59 26.66
N ASP A 93 -1.40 -4.56 26.93
CA ASP A 93 -1.79 -3.43 27.79
C ASP A 93 -2.96 -2.64 27.15
N LEU A 94 -2.92 -2.40 25.84
CA LEU A 94 -4.00 -1.71 25.10
C LEU A 94 -5.29 -2.53 25.02
N GLU A 95 -5.21 -3.85 24.88
CA GLU A 95 -6.39 -4.72 24.86
C GLU A 95 -7.09 -4.75 26.22
N ALA A 96 -6.33 -4.76 27.32
CA ALA A 96 -6.87 -4.66 28.67
C ALA A 96 -7.59 -3.32 28.90
N GLU A 97 -7.02 -2.21 28.43
CA GLU A 97 -7.66 -0.90 28.51
C GLU A 97 -8.95 -0.85 27.70
N ASN A 98 -8.92 -1.35 26.46
CA ASN A 98 -10.10 -1.44 25.59
C ASN A 98 -11.22 -2.29 26.22
N ALA A 99 -10.89 -3.40 26.89
CA ALA A 99 -11.87 -4.20 27.61
C ALA A 99 -12.50 -3.42 28.78
N SER A 100 -11.69 -2.67 29.53
CA SER A 100 -12.18 -1.84 30.65
C SER A 100 -13.06 -0.67 30.16
N LEU A 101 -12.72 -0.05 29.03
CA LEU A 101 -13.49 1.03 28.41
C LEU A 101 -14.82 0.52 27.83
N LYS A 102 -14.82 -0.65 27.19
CA LYS A 102 -16.05 -1.32 26.73
C LYS A 102 -16.97 -1.65 27.91
N ALA A 103 -16.44 -2.13 29.04
CA ALA A 103 -17.22 -2.37 30.24
C ALA A 103 -17.84 -1.06 30.81
N LYS A 104 -17.10 0.05 30.75
CA LYS A 104 -17.59 1.38 31.16
C LYS A 104 -18.63 1.99 30.22
N LEU A 105 -18.74 1.54 28.97
CA LEU A 105 -19.74 1.99 28.00
C LEU A 105 -21.08 1.22 28.07
N ASN A 106 -21.13 0.08 28.77
CA ASN A 106 -22.35 -0.72 28.92
C ASN A 106 -23.51 -0.12 29.78
N PRO A 107 -23.34 0.85 30.70
CA PRO A 107 -24.49 1.41 31.42
C PRO A 107 -25.29 2.46 30.62
N HIS A 108 -24.92 2.77 29.37
CA HIS A 108 -25.62 3.76 28.52
C HIS A 108 -26.18 3.19 27.20
N GLN A 109 -26.25 1.87 27.03
CA GLN A 109 -27.19 1.29 26.06
C GLN A 109 -28.62 1.42 26.58
N VAL A 110 -29.20 2.59 26.32
CA VAL A 110 -30.63 2.83 26.27
C VAL A 110 -31.26 1.70 25.45
N GLN A 111 -32.16 0.95 26.09
CA GLN A 111 -33.01 -0.04 25.44
C GLN A 111 -33.59 0.56 24.16
N PRO A 112 -33.48 -0.08 22.99
CA PRO A 112 -34.34 0.30 21.87
C PRO A 112 -35.78 0.00 22.30
N ALA A 113 -36.57 1.05 22.48
CA ALA A 113 -38.02 0.96 22.65
C ALA A 113 -38.61 0.05 21.55
N PRO A 114 -39.62 -0.79 21.86
CA PRO A 114 -40.22 -1.66 20.88
C PRO A 114 -40.71 -0.83 19.69
N ILE A 115 -40.15 -1.11 18.51
CA ILE A 115 -40.53 -0.46 17.27
C ILE A 115 -41.98 -0.86 17.00
N ALA A 116 -42.91 0.06 17.20
CA ALA A 116 -44.28 -0.08 16.73
C ALA A 116 -44.20 -0.33 15.22
N GLN A 117 -44.77 -1.46 14.79
CA GLN A 117 -44.77 -1.92 13.41
C GLN A 117 -45.32 -0.80 12.51
N ALA A 118 -44.43 -0.15 11.74
CA ALA A 118 -44.84 0.76 10.70
C ALA A 118 -45.56 -0.06 9.62
N THR A 119 -46.84 0.23 9.44
CA THR A 119 -47.69 -0.29 8.37
C THR A 119 -46.99 -0.19 7.00
N PRO A 120 -47.08 -1.21 6.14
CA PRO A 120 -46.51 -1.15 4.80
C PRO A 120 -47.24 -0.08 4.00
N VAL A 121 -46.54 1.01 3.65
CA VAL A 121 -47.08 2.04 2.77
C VAL A 121 -47.21 1.43 1.38
N GLN A 122 -48.46 1.21 1.01
CA GLN A 122 -48.93 0.74 -0.28
C GLN A 122 -48.32 1.57 -1.42
N ALA A 123 -47.64 0.90 -2.35
CA ALA A 123 -47.03 1.52 -3.52
C ALA A 123 -48.11 2.15 -4.42
N ALA A 124 -48.24 3.48 -4.37
CA ALA A 124 -49.00 4.25 -5.33
C ALA A 124 -48.23 4.31 -6.68
N PRO A 125 -48.94 4.34 -7.82
CA PRO A 125 -48.35 4.15 -9.14
C PRO A 125 -47.38 5.28 -9.50
N VAL A 126 -46.25 4.87 -10.08
CA VAL A 126 -45.16 5.74 -10.52
C VAL A 126 -45.66 6.66 -11.63
N SER A 127 -46.01 7.91 -11.29
CA SER A 127 -46.14 8.97 -12.29
C SER A 127 -44.71 9.35 -12.74
N ALA A 128 -44.38 8.99 -13.98
CA ALA A 128 -43.09 9.23 -14.60
C ALA A 128 -42.68 10.73 -14.53
N PRO A 129 -41.45 11.06 -14.11
CA PRO A 129 -40.92 12.41 -14.29
C PRO A 129 -40.66 12.69 -15.78
N PRO A 130 -40.93 13.91 -16.28
CA PRO A 130 -40.85 14.25 -17.70
C PRO A 130 -39.42 14.12 -18.23
N GLN A 131 -39.29 13.45 -19.39
CA GLN A 131 -38.03 13.38 -20.12
C GLN A 131 -37.55 14.80 -20.52
N PRO A 132 -36.32 15.22 -20.16
CA PRO A 132 -35.75 16.46 -20.67
C PRO A 132 -35.24 16.24 -22.10
N LYS A 133 -35.84 17.00 -23.03
CA LYS A 133 -35.47 17.14 -24.45
C LYS A 133 -33.95 17.33 -24.65
N PRO A 134 -33.37 16.82 -25.76
CA PRO A 134 -31.96 17.03 -26.09
C PRO A 134 -31.72 18.51 -26.38
N ARG A 135 -31.00 19.21 -25.49
CA ARG A 135 -30.55 20.58 -25.71
C ARG A 135 -29.16 20.54 -26.34
N GLN A 136 -29.03 21.29 -27.44
CA GLN A 136 -27.82 21.43 -28.25
C GLN A 136 -26.59 21.89 -27.43
N PRO A 137 -25.38 21.58 -27.90
CA PRO A 137 -24.16 21.74 -27.12
C PRO A 137 -23.81 23.23 -27.02
N THR A 138 -24.20 23.86 -25.92
CA THR A 138 -23.62 25.14 -25.51
C THR A 138 -22.30 24.83 -24.84
N VAL A 139 -21.20 25.16 -25.50
CA VAL A 139 -19.83 25.11 -24.96
C VAL A 139 -19.72 26.11 -23.82
N LEU A 140 -19.93 25.65 -22.58
CA LEU A 140 -19.73 26.47 -21.39
C LEU A 140 -19.11 25.64 -20.26
N GLY A 141 -17.80 25.83 -20.07
CA GLY A 141 -17.08 25.63 -18.80
C GLY A 141 -17.14 24.25 -18.15
N GLY A 142 -16.33 23.30 -18.64
CA GLY A 142 -16.25 21.91 -18.18
C GLY A 142 -15.74 21.63 -16.74
N ALA A 143 -15.69 22.62 -15.86
CA ALA A 143 -15.27 22.43 -14.46
C ALA A 143 -16.46 22.36 -13.47
N GLY A 144 -17.56 23.08 -13.74
CA GLY A 144 -18.70 23.18 -12.80
C GLY A 144 -19.55 21.90 -12.71
N THR A 145 -19.69 21.16 -13.81
CA THR A 145 -20.62 20.03 -13.90
C THR A 145 -20.18 18.82 -13.09
N GLY A 146 -18.86 18.62 -12.92
CA GLY A 146 -18.31 17.51 -12.13
C GLY A 146 -18.62 17.66 -10.63
N ALA A 147 -18.40 18.86 -10.09
CA ALA A 147 -18.63 19.17 -8.68
C ALA A 147 -20.12 19.03 -8.29
N ALA A 148 -21.04 19.56 -9.10
CA ALA A 148 -22.47 19.47 -8.83
C ALA A 148 -22.98 18.02 -8.80
N ARG A 149 -22.56 17.20 -9.77
CA ARG A 149 -22.97 15.79 -9.85
C ARG A 149 -22.38 14.95 -8.71
N GLY A 150 -21.14 15.25 -8.33
CA GLY A 150 -20.49 14.63 -7.19
C GLY A 150 -21.22 14.92 -5.87
N ALA A 151 -21.64 16.18 -5.67
CA ALA A 151 -22.31 16.60 -4.45
C ALA A 151 -23.63 15.85 -4.19
N VAL A 152 -24.45 15.68 -5.22
CA VAL A 152 -25.73 14.96 -5.10
C VAL A 152 -25.52 13.50 -4.69
N ARG A 153 -24.55 12.81 -5.32
CA ARG A 153 -24.23 11.42 -4.98
C ARG A 153 -23.66 11.30 -3.56
N GLY A 154 -22.77 12.21 -3.18
CA GLY A 154 -22.20 12.24 -1.85
C GLY A 154 -23.25 12.50 -0.76
N ALA A 155 -24.25 13.35 -1.02
CA ALA A 155 -25.33 13.63 -0.07
C ALA A 155 -26.17 12.38 0.24
N ILE A 156 -26.48 11.58 -0.79
CA ILE A 156 -27.23 10.33 -0.64
C ILE A 156 -26.43 9.32 0.19
N ALA A 157 -25.14 9.16 -0.10
CA ALA A 157 -24.27 8.28 0.69
C ALA A 157 -24.16 8.74 2.15
N GLY A 158 -24.02 10.06 2.37
CA GLY A 158 -23.98 10.65 3.70
C GLY A 158 -25.30 10.63 4.47
N ALA A 159 -26.43 10.30 3.83
CA ALA A 159 -27.71 10.10 4.51
C ALA A 159 -27.94 8.65 4.94
N ILE A 160 -27.18 7.70 4.37
CA ILE A 160 -27.30 6.26 4.64
C ILE A 160 -26.26 5.81 5.68
N LEU A 161 -25.12 6.49 5.78
CA LEU A 161 -24.03 6.11 6.68
C LEU A 161 -24.26 6.61 8.12
N PRO A 162 -24.23 5.72 9.12
CA PRO A 162 -24.40 6.11 10.52
C PRO A 162 -23.26 7.04 10.95
N GLY A 163 -23.60 8.17 11.55
CA GLY A 163 -22.64 9.16 12.06
C GLY A 163 -22.19 10.24 11.04
N MET A 164 -22.61 10.17 9.77
CA MET A 164 -22.38 11.22 8.79
C MET A 164 -23.66 12.01 8.51
N LYS A 165 -23.55 13.33 8.31
CA LYS A 165 -24.66 14.17 7.87
C LYS A 165 -24.63 14.28 6.34
N ALA A 166 -25.79 14.33 5.70
CA ALA A 166 -25.91 14.49 4.25
C ALA A 166 -25.10 15.67 3.68
N ARG A 167 -24.95 16.75 4.45
CA ARG A 167 -24.13 17.92 4.09
C ARG A 167 -22.64 17.58 3.95
N ASP A 168 -22.12 16.73 4.83
CA ASP A 168 -20.71 16.33 4.83
C ASP A 168 -20.44 15.35 3.69
N GLY A 169 -21.39 14.44 3.43
CA GLY A 169 -21.40 13.62 2.23
C GLY A 169 -21.41 14.44 0.94
N ALA A 170 -22.21 15.51 0.86
CA ALA A 170 -22.27 16.39 -0.31
C ALA A 170 -20.94 17.10 -0.58
N LYS A 171 -20.26 17.60 0.46
CA LYS A 171 -18.95 18.24 0.33
C LYS A 171 -17.89 17.26 -0.19
N ALA A 172 -17.85 16.06 0.39
CA ALA A 172 -16.93 15.00 -0.06
C ALA A 172 -17.20 14.62 -1.53
N GLY A 173 -18.47 14.44 -1.89
CA GLY A 173 -18.88 14.13 -3.25
C GLY A 173 -18.51 15.24 -4.25
N ALA A 174 -18.67 16.51 -3.88
CA ALA A 174 -18.32 17.64 -4.73
C ALA A 174 -16.82 17.69 -5.04
N ALA A 175 -15.97 17.42 -4.04
CA ALA A 175 -14.52 17.40 -4.20
C ALA A 175 -14.07 16.27 -5.15
N VAL A 176 -14.62 15.07 -4.98
CA VAL A 176 -14.35 13.92 -5.87
C VAL A 176 -14.84 14.18 -7.30
N GLY A 177 -16.01 14.82 -7.43
CA GLY A 177 -16.57 15.23 -8.71
C GLY A 177 -15.74 16.30 -9.44
N ALA A 178 -15.18 17.27 -8.70
CA ALA A 178 -14.29 18.29 -9.26
C ALA A 178 -12.96 17.69 -9.75
N TYR A 179 -12.37 16.81 -8.95
CA TYR A 179 -11.11 16.14 -9.29
C TYR A 179 -11.26 15.26 -10.54
N SER A 180 -12.26 14.39 -10.57
CA SER A 180 -12.52 13.51 -11.72
C SER A 180 -12.90 14.28 -12.99
N GLY A 181 -13.61 15.42 -12.86
CA GLY A 181 -13.88 16.34 -13.97
C GLY A 181 -12.61 17.01 -14.51
N GLY A 182 -11.72 17.47 -13.62
CA GLY A 182 -10.46 18.12 -13.98
C GLY A 182 -9.49 17.19 -14.73
N VAL A 183 -9.38 15.93 -14.31
CA VAL A 183 -8.53 14.93 -14.98
C VAL A 183 -9.03 14.63 -16.40
N ARG A 184 -10.35 14.58 -16.61
CA ARG A 184 -10.94 14.34 -17.93
C ARG A 184 -10.79 15.55 -18.87
N ALA A 185 -10.85 16.77 -18.35
CA ALA A 185 -10.59 18.01 -19.10
C ALA A 185 -9.11 18.19 -19.48
N ALA A 186 -8.17 17.71 -18.65
CA ALA A 186 -6.74 17.76 -18.95
C ALA A 186 -6.34 16.77 -20.06
N LYS A 187 -6.98 15.60 -20.13
CA LYS A 187 -6.70 14.57 -21.13
C LYS A 187 -7.23 14.92 -22.53
N GLY A 188 -8.25 15.77 -22.63
CA GLY A 188 -8.81 16.23 -23.92
C GLY A 188 -8.00 17.30 -24.66
N ARG A 189 -6.95 17.89 -24.04
CA ARG A 189 -6.12 18.95 -24.65
C ARG A 189 -4.81 18.47 -25.30
N ARG A 190 -4.53 17.16 -25.30
CA ARG A 190 -3.32 16.60 -25.93
C ARG A 190 -3.53 16.00 -27.32
N PHE A 191 -4.76 16.08 -27.85
CA PHE A 191 -5.08 15.72 -29.22
C PHE A 191 -6.15 16.69 -29.75
N GLY A 192 -5.68 17.79 -30.33
CA GLY A 192 -6.46 18.81 -31.04
C GLY A 192 -5.50 19.61 -31.90
#